data_AF-A0A1I6GHB9-F1
#
_entry.id   AF-A0A1I6GHB9-F1
#
_cell.length_a   1.000
_cell.length_b   1.000
_cell.length_c   1.000
_cell.angle_alpha   90.00
_cell.angle_beta   90.00
_cell.angle_gamma   90.00
#
_symmetry.space_group_name_H-M   'P 1'
#
loop_
_entity.id
_entity.type
_entity.pdbx_description
1 polymer ?
#
loop_
_entity_poly.entity_id
_entity_poly.type
_entity_poly.pdbx_seq_one_letter_code
_entity_poly.pdbx_strand_id
1 'polypeptide(L)'
;MYRQRVRLIVTSPPLERDAVLSLLGNRVRRAVVDAGRTLDAPVSLPRVADAVAASLFAQSETTTAETAMVTSRLELQLHHRHLPKLDAAGVLTYRTDDNVLAELDDCALSQLATASDALTGSRGDTLLAE
;
A
#
# COMPACT_ATOMS: atom_id res chain seq x y z
N MET A 1 9.38 -12.11 34.96
CA MET A 1 10.51 -12.38 34.07
C MET A 1 10.11 -12.03 32.64
N TYR A 2 10.11 -10.72 32.30
CA TYR A 2 9.75 -10.24 30.97
C TYR A 2 10.92 -10.51 30.01
N ARG A 3 10.74 -11.42 29.05
CA ARG A 3 11.72 -11.62 27.98
C ARG A 3 11.75 -10.38 27.11
N GLN A 4 12.87 -9.65 27.18
CA GLN A 4 13.26 -8.62 26.23
C GLN A 4 13.02 -9.15 24.80
N ARG A 5 12.07 -8.53 24.08
CA ARG A 5 11.96 -8.69 22.63
C ARG A 5 13.20 -8.02 22.03
N VAL A 6 14.12 -8.85 21.56
CA VAL A 6 15.28 -8.42 20.79
C VAL A 6 14.75 -7.63 19.60
N ARG A 7 15.07 -6.34 19.61
CA ARG A 7 14.87 -5.41 18.50
C ARG A 7 15.83 -5.85 17.40
N LEU A 8 15.42 -6.83 16.60
CA LEU A 8 16.06 -7.06 15.32
C LEU A 8 15.77 -5.81 14.51
N ILE A 9 16.84 -5.14 14.09
CA ILE A 9 16.80 -4.23 12.95
C ILE A 9 16.42 -5.16 11.80
N VAL A 10 15.12 -5.38 11.60
CA VAL A 10 14.62 -6.22 10.52
C VAL A 10 14.94 -5.41 9.27
N THR A 11 16.12 -5.65 8.72
CA THR A 11 16.32 -5.48 7.29
C THR A 11 15.43 -6.56 6.70
N SER A 12 14.17 -6.23 6.47
CA SER A 12 13.21 -7.14 5.84
C SER A 12 13.91 -7.71 4.61
N PRO A 13 13.96 -9.04 4.44
CA PRO A 13 14.57 -9.62 3.26
C PRO A 13 13.90 -8.99 2.04
N PRO A 14 14.66 -8.68 0.97
CA PRO A 14 14.08 -8.12 -0.24
C PRO A 14 12.93 -9.02 -0.66
N LEU A 15 11.75 -8.42 -0.84
CA LEU A 15 10.56 -9.17 -1.21
C LEU A 15 10.86 -9.94 -2.49
N GLU A 16 10.48 -11.21 -2.53
CA GLU A 16 10.69 -12.04 -3.71
C GLU A 16 10.01 -11.39 -4.93
N ARG A 17 10.70 -11.38 -6.08
CA ARG A 17 10.23 -10.65 -7.26
C ARG A 17 8.82 -11.08 -7.71
N ASP A 18 8.52 -12.38 -7.63
CA ASP A 18 7.20 -12.91 -7.94
C ASP A 18 6.13 -12.49 -6.91
N ALA A 19 6.51 -12.36 -5.64
CA ALA A 19 5.62 -11.82 -4.60
C ALA A 19 5.31 -10.34 -4.86
N VAL A 20 6.32 -9.54 -5.23
CA VAL A 20 6.15 -8.14 -5.65
C VAL A 20 5.21 -8.03 -6.84
N LEU A 21 5.43 -8.81 -7.90
CA LEU A 21 4.59 -8.80 -9.10
C LEU A 21 3.14 -9.26 -8.80
N SER A 22 2.97 -10.29 -7.97
CA SER A 22 1.66 -10.78 -7.53
C SER A 22 0.89 -9.74 -6.68
N LEU A 23 1.61 -9.00 -5.83
CA LEU A 23 1.06 -7.89 -5.05
C LEU A 23 0.68 -6.71 -5.95
N LEU A 24 1.58 -6.27 -6.84
CA LEU A 24 1.39 -5.12 -7.73
C LEU A 24 0.40 -5.38 -8.88
N GLY A 25 0.07 -6.65 -9.16
CA GLY A 25 -0.93 -7.04 -10.16
C GLY A 25 -2.33 -6.48 -9.90
N ASN A 26 -2.61 -5.98 -8.69
CA ASN A 26 -3.90 -5.35 -8.36
C ASN A 26 -3.77 -3.81 -8.26
N ARG A 27 -4.62 -3.08 -8.99
CA ARG A 27 -4.65 -1.60 -9.00
C ARG A 27 -4.83 -1.00 -7.60
N VAL A 28 -5.64 -1.64 -6.75
CA VAL A 28 -5.86 -1.20 -5.35
C VAL A 28 -4.58 -1.34 -4.53
N ARG A 29 -3.83 -2.43 -4.69
CA ARG A 29 -2.57 -2.62 -3.95
C ARG A 29 -1.48 -1.65 -4.39
N ARG A 30 -1.43 -1.27 -5.66
CA ARG A 30 -0.56 -0.18 -6.12
C ARG A 30 -0.91 1.15 -5.46
N ALA A 31 -2.18 1.50 -5.42
CA ALA A 31 -2.63 2.71 -4.74
C ALA A 31 -2.33 2.69 -3.22
N VAL A 32 -2.37 1.52 -2.58
CA VAL A 32 -1.93 1.34 -1.18
C VAL A 32 -0.44 1.61 -1.01
N VAL A 33 0.40 1.08 -1.91
CA VAL A 33 1.85 1.33 -1.86
C VAL A 33 2.15 2.81 -2.07
N ASP A 34 1.49 3.43 -3.06
CA ASP A 34 1.66 4.85 -3.39
C ASP A 34 1.19 5.76 -2.24
N ALA A 35 -0.01 5.51 -1.70
CA ALA A 35 -0.51 6.18 -0.51
C ALA A 35 0.41 5.96 0.69
N GLY A 36 0.94 4.74 0.85
CA GLY A 36 1.90 4.37 1.89
C GLY A 36 3.20 5.17 1.87
N ARG A 37 3.62 5.73 0.72
CA ARG A 37 4.78 6.64 0.67
C ARG A 37 4.52 8.00 1.31
N THR A 38 3.26 8.38 1.41
CA THR A 38 2.82 9.70 1.89
C THR A 38 2.27 9.62 3.31
N LEU A 39 2.04 8.40 3.82
CA LEU A 39 1.49 8.14 5.13
C LEU A 39 2.58 7.68 6.08
N ASP A 40 2.76 8.40 7.18
CA ASP A 40 3.60 7.96 8.30
C ASP A 40 2.79 7.14 9.30
N ALA A 41 3.33 6.00 9.74
CA ALA A 41 2.76 5.22 10.83
C ALA A 41 2.99 5.92 12.19
N PRO A 42 2.05 5.78 13.16
CA PRO A 42 0.82 5.02 13.08
C PRO A 42 -0.34 5.80 12.44
N VAL A 43 -1.10 5.15 11.53
CA VAL A 43 -2.25 5.76 10.83
C VAL A 43 -3.50 4.86 10.90
N SER A 44 -4.67 5.46 11.03
CA SER A 44 -5.95 4.75 11.10
C SER A 44 -6.40 4.24 9.74
N LEU A 45 -7.04 3.07 9.70
CA LEU A 45 -7.61 2.47 8.50
C LEU A 45 -8.45 3.45 7.64
N PRO A 46 -9.38 4.26 8.21
CA PRO A 46 -10.14 5.22 7.41
C PRO A 46 -9.25 6.27 6.73
N ARG A 47 -8.15 6.71 7.38
CA ARG A 47 -7.17 7.61 6.77
C ARG A 47 -6.42 6.94 5.62
N VAL A 48 -6.08 5.66 5.76
CA VAL A 48 -5.46 4.87 4.69
C VAL A 48 -6.42 4.71 3.52
N ALA A 49 -7.68 4.37 3.79
CA ALA A 49 -8.70 4.21 2.76
C ALA A 49 -8.94 5.52 1.99
N ASP A 50 -8.96 6.66 2.69
CA ASP A 50 -9.07 7.98 2.08
C ASP A 50 -7.88 8.32 1.18
N ALA A 51 -6.65 8.09 1.65
CA ALA A 51 -5.44 8.31 0.84
C ALA A 51 -5.38 7.39 -0.39
N VAL A 52 -5.80 6.14 -0.25
CA VAL A 52 -5.90 5.18 -1.37
C VAL A 52 -6.96 5.61 -2.38
N ALA A 53 -8.12 6.06 -1.89
CA ALA A 53 -9.16 6.63 -2.72
C ALA A 53 -8.62 7.85 -3.48
N ALA A 54 -7.97 8.79 -2.79
CA ALA A 54 -7.37 9.96 -3.40
C ALA A 54 -6.35 9.59 -4.49
N SER A 55 -5.47 8.61 -4.28
CA SER A 55 -4.52 8.14 -5.32
C SER A 55 -5.22 7.47 -6.52
N LEU A 56 -6.29 6.68 -6.29
CA LEU A 56 -7.07 6.07 -7.38
C LEU A 56 -7.88 7.09 -8.18
N PHE A 57 -8.42 8.10 -7.50
CA PHE A 57 -9.26 9.14 -8.07
C PHE A 57 -8.46 10.32 -8.63
N ALA A 58 -7.21 10.52 -8.22
CA ALA A 58 -6.31 11.45 -8.90
C ALA A 58 -6.15 11.10 -10.40
N GLN A 59 -6.37 9.83 -10.76
CA GLN A 59 -6.36 9.34 -12.14
C GLN A 59 -7.75 9.18 -12.77
N SER A 60 -8.84 9.48 -12.04
CA SER A 60 -10.22 9.23 -12.49
C SER A 60 -11.11 10.46 -12.23
N GLU A 61 -11.82 10.97 -13.24
CA GLU A 61 -12.76 12.10 -13.12
C GLU A 61 -14.06 11.70 -12.38
N THR A 62 -13.97 11.45 -11.08
CA THR A 62 -15.11 11.03 -10.24
C THR A 62 -15.55 12.12 -9.29
N THR A 63 -16.86 12.18 -9.02
CA THR A 63 -17.49 13.20 -8.16
C THR A 63 -17.32 12.85 -6.67
N THR A 64 -17.20 13.86 -5.80
CA THR A 64 -17.02 13.73 -4.34
C THR A 64 -17.99 12.76 -3.63
N ALA A 65 -19.23 12.64 -4.11
CA ALA A 65 -20.22 11.72 -3.55
C ALA A 65 -19.93 10.24 -3.88
N GLU A 66 -19.44 9.95 -5.09
CA GLU A 66 -18.99 8.60 -5.45
C GLU A 66 -17.72 8.23 -4.70
N THR A 67 -16.82 9.19 -4.48
CA THR A 67 -15.61 9.02 -3.68
C THR A 67 -15.93 8.46 -2.30
N ALA A 68 -16.89 9.05 -1.57
CA ALA A 68 -17.23 8.60 -0.22
C ALA A 68 -17.75 7.15 -0.18
N MET A 69 -18.63 6.79 -1.12
CA MET A 69 -19.21 5.45 -1.20
C MET A 69 -18.16 4.39 -1.58
N VAL A 70 -17.22 4.77 -2.45
CA VAL A 70 -16.10 3.91 -2.83
C VAL A 70 -15.08 3.78 -1.69
N THR A 71 -14.83 4.84 -0.90
CA THR A 71 -13.92 4.81 0.26
C THR A 71 -14.38 3.80 1.30
N SER A 72 -15.67 3.77 1.68
CA SER A 72 -16.17 2.78 2.65
C SER A 72 -16.05 1.34 2.14
N ARG A 73 -16.22 1.13 0.82
CA ARG A 73 -16.04 -0.19 0.21
C ARG A 73 -14.56 -0.58 0.15
N LEU A 74 -13.69 0.38 -0.15
CA LEU A 74 -12.23 0.22 -0.12
C LEU A 74 -11.77 -0.14 1.28
N GLU A 75 -12.29 0.53 2.31
CA GLU A 75 -11.97 0.25 3.71
C GLU A 75 -12.20 -1.22 4.07
N LEU A 76 -13.40 -1.76 3.76
CA LEU A 76 -13.69 -3.18 3.95
C LEU A 76 -12.74 -4.10 3.16
N GLN A 77 -12.45 -3.77 1.90
CA GLN A 77 -11.55 -4.57 1.08
C GLN A 77 -10.11 -4.55 1.61
N LEU A 78 -9.65 -3.39 2.07
CA LEU A 78 -8.35 -3.20 2.66
C LEU A 78 -8.23 -4.04 3.94
N HIS A 79 -9.19 -3.88 4.85
CA HIS A 79 -9.24 -4.63 6.10
C HIS A 79 -9.26 -6.14 5.90
N HIS A 80 -10.11 -6.67 5.00
CA HIS A 80 -10.29 -8.11 4.86
C HIS A 80 -9.31 -8.80 3.90
N ARG A 81 -8.75 -8.09 2.92
CA ARG A 81 -8.07 -8.74 1.78
C ARG A 81 -6.68 -8.23 1.49
N HIS A 82 -6.45 -6.93 1.66
CA HIS A 82 -5.19 -6.31 1.22
C HIS A 82 -4.21 -6.13 2.38
N LEU A 83 -4.64 -5.55 3.49
CA LEU A 83 -3.78 -5.29 4.65
C LEU A 83 -3.28 -6.58 5.31
N PRO A 84 -4.10 -7.62 5.56
CA PRO A 84 -3.59 -8.87 6.12
C PRO A 84 -2.58 -9.58 5.21
N LYS A 85 -2.66 -9.38 3.89
CA LYS A 85 -1.69 -9.95 2.94
C LYS A 85 -0.38 -9.17 2.89
N LEU A 86 -0.44 -7.85 3.08
CA LEU A 86 0.75 -7.00 3.16
C LEU A 86 1.48 -7.20 4.50
N ASP A 87 0.70 -7.39 5.57
CA ASP A 87 1.19 -7.79 6.89
C ASP A 87 1.89 -9.15 6.86
N ALA A 88 1.24 -10.15 6.26
CA ALA A 88 1.86 -11.47 6.06
C ALA A 88 3.12 -11.44 5.18
N ALA A 89 3.24 -10.44 4.31
CA ALA A 89 4.43 -10.22 3.49
C ALA A 89 5.52 -9.40 4.19
N GLY A 90 5.28 -8.89 5.40
CA GLY A 90 6.24 -8.07 6.15
C GLY A 90 6.48 -6.68 5.57
N VAL A 91 5.48 -6.12 4.88
CA VAL A 91 5.55 -4.77 4.28
C VAL A 91 5.08 -3.69 5.25
N LEU A 92 4.17 -4.07 6.14
CA LEU A 92 3.56 -3.21 7.14
C LEU A 92 3.11 -4.08 8.32
N THR A 93 2.86 -3.45 9.46
CA THR A 93 2.25 -4.10 10.62
C THR A 93 0.82 -3.60 10.77
N TYR A 94 -0.16 -4.47 10.51
CA TYR A 94 -1.57 -4.12 10.63
C TYR A 94 -2.21 -4.70 11.89
N ARG A 95 -2.70 -3.83 12.79
CA ARG A 95 -3.52 -4.25 13.94
C ARG A 95 -4.98 -4.32 13.52
N THR A 96 -5.43 -5.53 13.22
CA THR A 96 -6.81 -5.85 12.81
C THR A 96 -7.83 -5.49 13.89
N ASP A 97 -7.50 -5.70 15.17
CA ASP A 97 -8.36 -5.33 16.31
C ASP A 97 -8.57 -3.81 16.41
N ASP A 98 -7.50 -3.05 16.27
CA ASP A 98 -7.52 -1.58 16.43
C ASP A 98 -7.90 -0.86 15.12
N ASN A 99 -7.92 -1.54 13.98
CA ASN A 99 -8.01 -0.96 12.65
C ASN A 99 -6.94 0.13 12.41
N VAL A 100 -5.72 -0.12 12.85
CA VAL A 100 -4.60 0.83 12.76
C VAL A 100 -3.39 0.16 12.11
N LEU A 101 -2.77 0.87 11.18
CA LEU A 101 -1.41 0.57 10.72
C LEU A 101 -0.45 1.01 11.81
N ALA A 102 0.17 0.04 12.48
CA ALA A 102 1.05 0.29 13.61
C ALA A 102 2.43 0.73 13.15
N GLU A 103 2.97 0.05 12.14
CA GLU A 103 4.31 0.28 11.60
C GLU A 103 4.30 0.07 10.07
N LEU A 104 5.15 0.80 9.37
CA LEU A 104 5.37 0.68 7.93
C LEU A 104 6.86 0.40 7.71
N ASP A 105 7.18 -0.59 6.87
CA ASP A 105 8.58 -0.86 6.48
C ASP A 105 8.94 0.00 5.27
N ASP A 106 9.62 1.12 5.52
CA ASP A 106 10.04 2.07 4.47
C ASP A 106 10.87 1.41 3.36
N CYS A 107 11.69 0.41 3.71
CA CYS A 107 12.50 -0.33 2.75
C CYS A 107 11.64 -1.19 1.81
N ALA A 108 10.66 -1.91 2.35
CA ALA A 108 9.74 -2.75 1.58
C ALA A 108 8.80 -1.89 0.72
N LEU A 109 8.30 -0.78 1.28
CA LEU A 109 7.49 0.20 0.56
C LEU A 109 8.27 0.84 -0.59
N SER A 110 9.52 1.24 -0.35
CA SER A 110 10.38 1.81 -1.38
C SER A 110 10.64 0.80 -2.51
N GLN A 111 10.89 -0.48 -2.19
CA GLN A 111 11.04 -1.53 -3.20
C GLN A 111 9.76 -1.74 -4.03
N LEU A 112 8.60 -1.79 -3.39
CA LEU A 112 7.31 -1.92 -4.07
C LEU A 112 6.99 -0.70 -4.93
N ALA A 113 7.32 0.49 -4.44
CA ALA A 113 7.13 1.74 -5.17
C ALA A 113 8.01 1.79 -6.42
N THR A 114 9.31 1.48 -6.29
CA THR A 114 10.22 1.41 -7.44
C THR A 114 9.75 0.37 -8.47
N ALA A 115 9.26 -0.79 -8.02
CA ALA A 115 8.70 -1.80 -8.91
C ALA A 115 7.38 -1.35 -9.56
N SER A 116 6.53 -0.62 -8.84
CA SER A 116 5.30 -0.01 -9.38
C SER A 116 5.61 1.05 -10.42
N ASP A 117 6.58 1.92 -10.16
CA ASP A 117 7.05 2.96 -11.07
C ASP A 117 7.66 2.34 -12.33
N ALA A 118 8.42 1.25 -12.20
CA ALA A 118 8.96 0.51 -13.34
C ALA A 118 7.84 -0.11 -14.22
N LEU A 119 6.76 -0.61 -13.60
CA LEU A 119 5.61 -1.17 -14.33
C LEU A 119 4.72 -0.09 -14.97
N THR A 120 4.66 1.10 -14.37
CA THR A 120 3.80 2.20 -14.84
C THR A 120 4.54 3.07 -15.86
N GLY A 121 5.85 3.28 -15.67
CA GLY A 121 6.74 4.02 -16.57
C GLY A 121 6.96 3.36 -17.92
N SER A 122 6.79 2.03 -18.03
CA SER A 122 6.90 1.32 -19.32
C SER A 122 5.80 1.65 -20.34
N ARG A 123 4.82 2.50 -20.00
CA ARG A 123 3.69 2.85 -20.89
C ARG A 123 3.67 4.32 -21.34
N GLY A 124 4.67 5.12 -20.96
CA GLY A 124 4.76 6.54 -21.32
C GLY A 124 5.74 6.90 -22.46
N ASP A 125 6.69 6.02 -22.80
CA ASP A 125 7.82 6.36 -23.69
C ASP A 125 7.64 5.80 -25.12
N THR A 126 6.44 5.92 -25.71
CA THR A 126 6.25 5.58 -27.14
C THR A 126 5.30 6.52 -27.87
N LEU A 127 5.24 7.79 -27.45
CA LEU A 127 4.58 8.83 -28.23
C LEU A 127 5.51 10.03 -28.35
N LEU A 128 5.82 10.34 -29.62
CA LEU A 128 6.49 11.53 -30.17
C LEU A 128 8.00 11.44 -30.44
N ALA A 129 8.33 10.84 -31.59
CA ALA A 129 9.31 11.40 -32.52
C ALA A 129 9.03 10.85 -33.94
N GLU A 130 8.03 11.43 -34.61
CA GLU A 130 7.97 11.50 -36.07
C GLU A 130 8.26 12.94 -36.51
#